data_AF-A0A412IT10-F1
#
_entry.id   AF-A0A412IT10-F1
#
_cell.length_a   1.000
_cell.length_b   1.000
_cell.length_c   1.000
_cell.angle_alpha   90.00
_cell.angle_beta   90.00
_cell.angle_gamma   90.00
#
_symmetry.space_group_name_H-M   'P 1'
#
loop_
_entity.id
_entity.type
_entity.pdbx_description
1 polymer ?
#
loop_
_entity_poly.entity_id
_entity_poly.type
_entity_poly.pdbx_seq_one_letter_code
_entity_poly.pdbx_strand_id
1 'polypeptide(L)'
;MKQKLITLGLIVAMLISVIYVAPVQAAEADDDSEIITCKVIIYEYPTEPTEISAARATSTKSASKTVVFQNANGDVLWQVTLDATFRYNGSTSVCTAANASTQTFSSSWKTRVSSCSKSQNRAYASAYGNRYSVKGKLLETVTQNVTLTCSKTGAIS
;
A
#
# COMPACT_ATOMS: atom_id res chain seq x y z
N MET A 1 -78.03 5.90 -8.81
CA MET A 1 -77.21 5.18 -7.80
C MET A 1 -75.84 4.73 -8.33
N LYS A 2 -75.66 4.51 -9.64
CA LYS A 2 -74.38 4.04 -10.24
C LYS A 2 -73.23 5.06 -10.21
N GLN A 3 -73.51 6.38 -10.23
CA GLN A 3 -72.47 7.42 -10.15
C GLN A 3 -71.79 7.50 -8.77
N LYS A 4 -72.51 7.27 -7.66
CA LYS A 4 -71.94 7.34 -6.30
C LYS A 4 -71.05 6.14 -5.95
N LEU A 5 -71.24 5.01 -6.65
CA LEU A 5 -70.43 3.81 -6.50
C LEU A 5 -69.05 3.94 -7.17
N ILE A 6 -68.97 4.71 -8.26
CA ILE A 6 -67.72 4.96 -9.01
C ILE A 6 -66.84 5.96 -8.25
N THR A 7 -67.42 7.01 -7.67
CA THR A 7 -66.67 8.00 -6.88
C THR A 7 -66.13 7.42 -5.57
N LEU A 8 -66.86 6.49 -4.93
CA LEU A 8 -66.41 5.81 -3.71
C LEU A 8 -65.24 4.84 -3.99
N GLY A 9 -65.25 4.16 -5.15
CA GLY A 9 -64.16 3.28 -5.57
C GLY A 9 -62.85 4.01 -5.86
N LEU A 10 -62.91 5.23 -6.41
CA LEU A 10 -61.73 6.05 -6.70
C LEU A 10 -61.05 6.60 -5.42
N ILE A 11 -61.83 6.90 -4.38
CA ILE A 11 -61.29 7.40 -3.10
C ILE A 11 -60.61 6.27 -2.31
N VAL A 12 -61.14 5.05 -2.37
CA VAL A 12 -60.52 3.87 -1.72
C VAL A 12 -59.22 3.45 -2.43
N ALA A 13 -59.15 3.58 -3.76
CA ALA A 13 -57.93 3.30 -4.52
C ALA A 13 -56.80 4.31 -4.25
N MET A 14 -57.13 5.58 -3.96
CA MET A 14 -56.13 6.60 -3.57
C MET A 14 -55.60 6.44 -2.14
N LEU A 15 -56.31 5.74 -1.24
CA LEU A 15 -55.87 5.55 0.15
C LEU A 15 -54.91 4.34 0.32
N ILE A 16 -54.90 3.40 -0.63
CA ILE A 16 -54.06 2.19 -0.56
C ILE A 16 -52.64 2.44 -1.10
N SER A 17 -52.42 3.51 -1.87
CA SER A 17 -51.11 3.83 -2.47
C SER A 17 -50.12 4.51 -1.52
N VAL A 18 -50.51 4.86 -0.29
CA VAL A 18 -49.71 5.72 0.61
C VAL A 18 -48.77 4.91 1.53
N ILE A 19 -48.83 3.57 1.56
CA ILE A 19 -48.17 2.79 2.63
C ILE A 19 -46.89 2.04 2.19
N TYR A 20 -46.54 2.02 0.90
CA TYR A 20 -45.29 1.37 0.45
C TYR A 20 -44.09 2.33 0.48
N VAL A 21 -43.77 2.85 1.67
CA VAL A 21 -42.47 3.47 1.91
C VAL A 21 -41.52 2.33 2.26
N ALA A 22 -40.75 1.84 1.30
CA ALA A 22 -39.64 0.93 1.60
C ALA A 22 -38.73 1.61 2.63
N PRO A 23 -38.20 0.90 3.64
CA PRO A 23 -37.27 1.50 4.57
C PRO A 23 -36.07 2.02 3.77
N VAL A 24 -35.92 3.34 3.71
CA VAL A 24 -34.65 3.97 3.31
C VAL A 24 -33.65 3.53 4.38
N GLN A 25 -32.88 2.50 4.06
CA GLN A 25 -31.66 2.20 4.80
C GLN A 25 -30.68 3.31 4.46
N ALA A 26 -30.64 4.31 5.33
CA ALA A 26 -29.53 5.25 5.37
C ALA A 26 -28.26 4.40 5.57
N ALA A 27 -27.42 4.32 4.53
CA ALA A 27 -26.08 3.80 4.69
C ALA A 27 -25.34 4.78 5.59
N GLU A 28 -25.23 4.43 6.87
CA GLU A 28 -24.32 5.07 7.79
C GLU A 28 -22.91 5.02 7.17
N ALA A 29 -22.40 6.20 6.81
CA ALA A 29 -21.02 6.38 6.45
C ALA A 29 -20.23 6.22 7.75
N ASP A 30 -19.80 4.98 8.00
CA ASP A 30 -18.85 4.61 9.03
C ASP A 30 -17.53 5.36 8.75
N ASP A 31 -17.35 6.49 9.42
CA ASP A 31 -16.12 7.29 9.39
C ASP A 31 -15.06 6.59 10.25
N ASP A 32 -14.64 5.41 9.82
CA ASP A 32 -13.58 4.62 10.45
C ASP A 32 -12.21 5.07 9.91
N SER A 33 -11.90 6.37 10.04
CA SER A 33 -10.63 6.93 9.58
C SER A 33 -9.51 6.63 10.58
N GLU A 34 -8.76 5.55 10.33
CA GLU A 34 -7.55 5.21 11.10
C GLU A 34 -6.39 6.14 10.69
N ILE A 35 -5.78 6.85 11.64
CA ILE A 35 -4.58 7.66 11.36
C ILE A 35 -3.40 6.71 11.20
N ILE A 36 -2.84 6.67 9.98
CA ILE A 36 -1.70 5.83 9.65
C ILE A 36 -0.42 6.68 9.65
N THR A 37 0.58 6.24 10.38
CA THR A 37 1.91 6.84 10.43
C THR A 37 2.94 5.94 9.76
N CYS A 38 3.97 6.53 9.16
CA CYS A 38 5.03 5.81 8.47
C CYS A 38 6.38 5.98 9.18
N LYS A 39 7.08 4.88 9.40
CA LYS A 39 8.48 4.86 9.88
C LYS A 39 9.37 4.24 8.81
N VAL A 40 10.44 4.95 8.44
CA VAL A 40 11.44 4.47 7.46
C VAL A 40 12.67 3.96 8.21
N ILE A 41 13.15 2.78 7.83
CA ILE A 41 14.34 2.15 8.38
C ILE A 41 15.23 1.74 7.22
N ILE A 42 16.52 2.11 7.27
CA ILE A 42 17.51 1.74 6.27
C ILE A 42 18.61 0.95 6.97
N TYR A 43 18.91 -0.24 6.44
CA TYR A 43 20.01 -1.09 6.88
C TYR A 43 21.02 -1.24 5.75
N GLU A 44 22.30 -1.07 6.06
CA GLU A 44 23.40 -1.34 5.13
C GLU A 44 24.16 -2.58 5.59
N TYR A 45 24.44 -3.48 4.67
CA TYR A 45 25.23 -4.68 4.95
C TYR A 45 26.72 -4.42 4.67
N PRO A 46 27.64 -5.17 5.30
CA PRO A 46 29.07 -5.02 5.09
C PRO A 46 29.43 -5.05 3.60
N THR A 47 30.39 -4.21 3.21
CA THR A 47 30.87 -4.16 1.83
C THR A 47 31.85 -5.32 1.61
N GLU A 48 31.61 -6.12 0.58
CA GLU A 48 32.56 -7.16 0.16
C GLU A 48 33.39 -6.67 -1.04
N PRO A 49 34.73 -6.73 -0.97
CA PRO A 49 35.57 -6.42 -2.11
C PRO A 49 35.32 -7.48 -3.19
N THR A 50 34.98 -7.03 -4.40
CA THR A 50 34.70 -7.92 -5.51
C THR A 50 35.74 -7.61 -6.59
N GLU A 51 36.78 -8.44 -6.66
CA GLU A 51 37.87 -8.40 -7.63
C GLU A 51 38.88 -7.23 -7.46
N ILE A 52 40.12 -7.59 -7.12
CA ILE A 52 41.29 -6.70 -7.20
C ILE A 52 42.06 -7.07 -8.48
N SER A 53 41.62 -6.57 -9.63
CA SER A 53 42.48 -6.54 -10.83
C SER A 53 43.22 -5.20 -10.88
N ALA A 54 44.39 -5.16 -11.54
CA ALA A 54 45.20 -3.95 -11.71
C ALA A 54 44.44 -2.77 -12.39
N ALA A 55 43.23 -3.00 -12.91
CA ALA A 55 42.31 -1.98 -13.37
C ALA A 55 41.12 -1.82 -12.38
N ARG A 56 41.21 -0.81 -11.50
CA ARG A 56 40.15 -0.28 -10.61
C ARG A 56 39.42 -1.30 -9.73
N ALA A 57 39.69 -1.24 -8.42
CA ALA A 57 38.95 -2.00 -7.42
C ALA A 57 37.43 -1.77 -7.55
N THR A 58 36.67 -2.86 -7.55
CA THR A 58 35.22 -2.85 -7.54
C THR A 58 34.72 -3.35 -6.19
N SER A 59 33.63 -2.77 -5.70
CA SER A 59 33.04 -3.12 -4.42
C SER A 59 31.56 -3.42 -4.60
N THR A 60 31.07 -4.40 -3.84
CA THR A 60 29.65 -4.75 -3.79
C THR A 60 29.10 -4.41 -2.42
N LYS A 61 27.90 -3.84 -2.39
CA LYS A 61 27.21 -3.47 -1.16
C LYS A 61 25.72 -3.75 -1.29
N SER A 62 25.15 -4.37 -0.28
CA SER A 62 23.72 -4.59 -0.18
C SER A 62 23.13 -3.63 0.85
N ALA A 63 21.88 -3.23 0.63
CA ALA A 63 21.11 -2.43 1.57
C ALA A 63 19.64 -2.85 1.53
N SER A 64 18.95 -2.61 2.64
CA SER A 64 17.53 -2.83 2.81
C SER A 64 16.84 -1.55 3.26
N LYS A 65 15.68 -1.25 2.71
CA LYS A 65 14.83 -0.13 3.12
C LYS A 65 13.44 -0.64 3.43
N THR A 66 13.05 -0.51 4.69
CA THR A 66 11.74 -0.91 5.17
C THR A 66 10.92 0.32 5.52
N VAL A 67 9.69 0.39 5.00
CA VAL A 67 8.69 1.36 5.41
C VAL A 67 7.62 0.62 6.20
N VAL A 68 7.47 1.01 7.46
CA VAL A 68 6.53 0.41 8.43
C VAL A 68 5.33 1.34 8.59
N PHE A 69 4.13 0.78 8.42
CA PHE A 69 2.87 1.48 8.62
C PHE A 69 2.32 1.12 10.00
N GLN A 70 2.04 2.13 10.81
CA GLN A 70 1.58 1.96 12.19
C GLN A 70 0.31 2.76 12.45
N ASN A 71 -0.52 2.27 13.35
CA ASN A 71 -1.65 3.04 13.86
C ASN A 71 -1.17 4.11 14.87
N ALA A 72 -2.10 4.93 15.37
CA ALA A 72 -1.81 5.96 16.37
C ALA A 72 -1.25 5.42 17.71
N ASN A 73 -1.49 4.14 18.02
CA ASN A 73 -0.99 3.49 19.23
C ASN A 73 0.42 2.91 19.05
N GLY A 74 0.96 2.93 17.81
CA GLY A 74 2.27 2.38 17.48
C GLY A 74 2.25 0.90 17.06
N ASP A 75 1.09 0.27 16.98
CA ASP A 75 0.98 -1.12 16.50
C ASP A 75 1.30 -1.16 15.00
N VAL A 76 2.13 -2.12 14.61
CA VAL A 76 2.47 -2.32 13.20
C VAL A 76 1.27 -2.95 12.47
N LEU A 77 0.81 -2.27 11.43
CA LEU A 77 -0.27 -2.74 10.56
C LEU A 77 0.29 -3.64 9.46
N TRP A 78 1.28 -3.12 8.74
CA TRP A 78 2.01 -3.81 7.69
C TRP A 78 3.32 -3.08 7.37
N GLN A 79 4.18 -3.74 6.60
CA GLN A 79 5.41 -3.12 6.10
C GLN A 79 5.72 -3.55 4.67
N VAL A 80 6.51 -2.72 3.98
CA VAL A 80 7.15 -3.04 2.71
C VAL A 80 8.66 -2.95 2.88
N THR A 81 9.37 -3.93 2.36
CA THR A 81 10.84 -3.98 2.37
C THR A 81 11.36 -4.05 0.94
N LEU A 82 12.33 -3.20 0.62
CA LEU A 82 13.10 -3.22 -0.61
C LEU A 82 14.55 -3.58 -0.28
N ASP A 83 14.99 -4.74 -0.76
CA ASP A 83 16.36 -5.21 -0.68
C ASP A 83 17.05 -4.97 -2.03
N ALA A 84 18.24 -4.38 -2.00
CA ALA A 84 18.99 -4.08 -3.21
C ALA A 84 20.48 -4.35 -3.04
N THR A 85 21.11 -4.81 -4.11
CA THR A 85 22.56 -4.99 -4.21
C THR A 85 23.11 -4.07 -5.27
N PHE A 86 24.20 -3.39 -4.94
CA PHE A 86 24.87 -2.42 -5.79
C PHE A 86 26.33 -2.77 -5.97
N ARG A 87 26.86 -2.40 -7.13
CA ARG A 87 28.28 -2.50 -7.46
C ARG A 87 28.82 -1.13 -7.84
N TYR A 88 29.95 -0.73 -7.27
CA TYR A 88 30.53 0.60 -7.46
C TYR A 88 32.07 0.56 -7.46
N ASN A 89 32.71 1.60 -8.00
CA ASN A 89 34.17 1.65 -8.16
C ASN A 89 34.77 3.07 -8.01
N GLY A 90 34.06 3.99 -7.34
CA GLY A 90 34.45 5.39 -7.19
C GLY A 90 34.09 6.28 -8.40
N SER A 91 33.94 5.71 -9.60
CA SER A 91 33.56 6.42 -10.83
C SER A 91 32.11 6.19 -11.23
N THR A 92 31.64 4.94 -11.13
CA THR A 92 30.27 4.54 -11.48
C THR A 92 29.65 3.69 -10.37
N SER A 93 28.32 3.55 -10.43
CA SER A 93 27.54 2.64 -9.58
C SER A 93 26.40 2.05 -10.40
N VAL A 94 26.03 0.80 -10.10
CA VAL A 94 24.93 0.08 -10.75
C VAL A 94 24.20 -0.80 -9.74
N CYS A 95 22.88 -0.86 -9.84
CA CYS A 95 22.03 -1.78 -9.11
C CYS A 95 22.06 -3.15 -9.82
N THR A 96 22.63 -4.14 -9.16
CA THR A 96 22.79 -5.49 -9.71
C THR A 96 21.59 -6.38 -9.38
N ALA A 97 20.98 -6.20 -8.20
CA ALA A 97 19.77 -6.92 -7.78
C ALA A 97 18.80 -6.00 -7.04
N ALA A 98 17.50 -6.30 -7.16
CA ALA A 98 16.43 -5.65 -6.42
C ALA A 98 15.33 -6.67 -6.14
N ASN A 99 14.89 -6.76 -4.89
CA ASN A 99 13.79 -7.62 -4.46
C ASN A 99 12.89 -6.82 -3.51
N ALA A 100 11.59 -7.07 -3.61
CA ALA A 100 10.61 -6.41 -2.74
C ALA A 100 9.72 -7.46 -2.07
N SER A 101 9.33 -7.17 -0.84
CA SER A 101 8.41 -8.00 -0.08
C SER A 101 7.48 -7.13 0.76
N THR A 102 6.33 -7.70 1.14
CA THR A 102 5.44 -7.11 2.14
C THR A 102 5.19 -8.11 3.26
N GLN A 103 4.93 -7.59 4.45
CA GLN A 103 4.49 -8.38 5.59
C GLN A 103 3.29 -7.70 6.23
N THR A 104 2.26 -8.49 6.50
CA THR A 104 1.01 -8.01 7.11
C THR A 104 0.95 -8.51 8.54
N PHE A 105 0.63 -7.64 9.48
CA PHE A 105 0.52 -7.96 10.90
C PHE A 105 -0.91 -7.78 11.41
N SER A 106 -1.63 -6.78 10.89
CA SER A 106 -3.04 -6.56 11.19
C SER A 106 -3.95 -7.35 10.25
N SER A 107 -4.96 -8.02 10.82
CA SER A 107 -5.94 -8.82 10.06
C SER A 107 -6.88 -7.98 9.17
N SER A 108 -7.03 -6.69 9.47
CA SER A 108 -7.83 -5.77 8.63
C SER A 108 -7.10 -5.36 7.35
N TRP A 109 -5.82 -5.69 7.21
CA TRP A 109 -5.01 -5.32 6.05
C TRP A 109 -4.72 -6.52 5.14
N LYS A 110 -4.66 -6.26 3.83
CA LYS A 110 -4.09 -7.19 2.84
C LYS A 110 -3.06 -6.46 2.00
N THR A 111 -1.85 -6.99 1.97
CA THR A 111 -0.73 -6.37 1.26
C THR A 111 -0.28 -7.18 0.05
N ARG A 112 0.30 -6.48 -0.93
CA ARG A 112 1.03 -7.10 -2.04
C ARG A 112 2.07 -6.14 -2.60
N VAL A 113 3.18 -6.70 -3.07
CA VAL A 113 4.09 -5.97 -3.97
C VAL A 113 3.39 -5.79 -5.32
N SER A 114 3.39 -4.57 -5.85
CA SER A 114 2.82 -4.25 -7.15
C SER A 114 3.88 -4.26 -8.25
N SER A 115 5.10 -3.81 -7.93
CA SER A 115 6.25 -3.86 -8.83
C SER A 115 7.57 -3.83 -8.06
N CYS A 116 8.59 -4.42 -8.66
CA CYS A 116 9.98 -4.31 -8.25
C CYS A 116 10.83 -4.19 -9.51
N SER A 117 11.71 -3.20 -9.56
CA SER A 117 12.58 -3.01 -10.70
C SER A 117 13.90 -2.37 -10.29
N LYS A 118 14.86 -2.38 -11.21
CA LYS A 118 16.14 -1.70 -11.06
C LYS A 118 16.50 -0.98 -12.34
N SER A 119 17.08 0.20 -12.19
CA SER A 119 17.60 0.98 -13.33
C SER A 119 18.77 1.82 -12.87
N GLN A 120 19.85 1.80 -13.66
CA GLN A 120 21.10 2.49 -13.33
C GLN A 120 21.59 2.10 -11.93
N ASN A 121 21.80 3.08 -11.05
CA ASN A 121 22.23 2.90 -9.67
C ASN A 121 21.08 2.89 -8.65
N ARG A 122 19.85 2.61 -9.11
CA ARG A 122 18.62 2.67 -8.30
C ARG A 122 17.83 1.35 -8.34
N ALA A 123 17.27 1.01 -7.19
CA ALA A 123 16.23 0.00 -7.02
C ALA A 123 14.92 0.69 -6.68
N TYR A 124 13.82 0.18 -7.24
CA TYR A 124 12.47 0.71 -7.04
C TYR A 124 11.54 -0.42 -6.64
N ALA A 125 10.64 -0.13 -5.70
CA ALA A 125 9.52 -0.99 -5.38
C ALA A 125 8.26 -0.17 -5.21
N SER A 126 7.13 -0.77 -5.54
CA SER A 126 5.82 -0.26 -5.19
C SER A 126 5.00 -1.37 -4.55
N ALA A 127 4.21 -1.04 -3.54
CA ALA A 127 3.36 -1.96 -2.81
C ALA A 127 2.01 -1.33 -2.49
N TYR A 128 1.00 -2.19 -2.36
CA TYR A 128 -0.35 -1.81 -1.95
C TYR A 128 -0.67 -2.41 -0.59
N GLY A 129 -1.20 -1.60 0.32
CA GLY A 129 -1.93 -2.04 1.51
C GLY A 129 -3.41 -1.72 1.34
N ASN A 130 -4.27 -2.73 1.42
CA ASN A 130 -5.72 -2.55 1.32
C ASN A 130 -6.34 -2.82 2.69
N ARG A 131 -7.02 -1.83 3.27
CA ARG A 131 -7.71 -1.95 4.55
C ARG A 131 -9.16 -2.33 4.33
N TYR A 132 -9.65 -3.30 5.09
CA TYR A 132 -11.00 -3.82 5.03
C TYR A 132 -11.70 -3.68 6.38
N SER A 133 -12.99 -3.38 6.33
CA SER A 133 -13.87 -3.47 7.50
C SER A 133 -14.03 -4.92 7.96
N VAL A 134 -14.57 -5.10 9.17
CA VAL A 134 -14.94 -6.42 9.70
C VAL A 134 -15.92 -7.17 8.78
N LYS A 135 -16.76 -6.44 8.03
CA LYS A 135 -17.71 -7.00 7.04
C LYS A 135 -17.07 -7.30 5.68
N GLY A 136 -15.75 -7.14 5.52
CA GLY A 136 -15.02 -7.43 4.29
C GLY A 136 -15.12 -6.37 3.19
N LYS A 137 -15.74 -5.22 3.46
CA LYS A 137 -15.77 -4.07 2.54
C LYS A 137 -14.40 -3.38 2.52
N LEU A 138 -13.85 -3.10 1.33
CA LEU A 138 -12.65 -2.28 1.15
C LEU A 138 -12.93 -0.85 1.62
N LEU A 139 -12.12 -0.37 2.56
CA LEU A 139 -12.21 0.98 3.11
C LEU A 139 -11.18 1.90 2.47
N GLU A 140 -9.95 1.41 2.29
CA GLU A 140 -8.83 2.23 1.82
C GLU A 140 -7.80 1.39 1.06
N THR A 141 -7.14 2.02 0.08
CA THR A 141 -5.93 1.49 -0.56
C THR A 141 -4.79 2.49 -0.40
N VAL A 142 -3.75 2.10 0.32
CA VAL A 142 -2.50 2.84 0.47
C VAL A 142 -1.50 2.32 -0.56
N THR A 143 -0.92 3.23 -1.35
CA THR A 143 0.18 2.91 -2.27
C THR A 143 1.48 3.47 -1.72
N GLN A 144 2.48 2.61 -1.56
CA GLN A 144 3.81 3.02 -1.09
C GLN A 144 4.87 2.74 -2.16
N ASN A 145 5.62 3.77 -2.52
CA ASN A 145 6.79 3.66 -3.37
C ASN A 145 8.06 3.73 -2.51
N VAL A 146 9.00 2.82 -2.75
CA VAL A 146 10.28 2.75 -2.04
C VAL A 146 11.40 2.80 -3.07
N THR A 147 12.44 3.57 -2.76
CA THR A 147 13.63 3.69 -3.63
C THR A 147 14.88 3.63 -2.77
N LEU A 148 15.85 2.87 -3.27
CA LEU A 148 17.22 2.85 -2.80
C LEU A 148 18.15 3.25 -3.94
N THR A 149 19.09 4.13 -3.67
CA THR A 149 20.13 4.59 -4.60
C THR A 149 21.50 4.31 -4.00
N CYS A 150 22.47 3.96 -4.83
CA CYS A 150 23.88 3.89 -4.45
C CYS A 150 24.71 4.88 -5.26
N SER A 151 25.45 5.75 -4.59
CA SER A 151 26.39 6.66 -5.25
C SER A 151 27.62 5.91 -5.81
N LYS A 152 28.38 6.57 -6.68
CA LYS A 152 29.66 6.03 -7.20
C LYS A 152 30.68 5.71 -6.11
N THR A 153 30.57 6.32 -4.93
CA THR A 153 31.43 6.10 -3.76
C THR A 153 30.82 5.16 -2.72
N GLY A 154 29.68 4.53 -2.99
CA GLY A 154 29.08 3.52 -2.11
C GLY A 154 28.16 4.05 -1.00
N ALA A 155 27.83 5.35 -1.00
CA ALA A 155 26.81 5.92 -0.11
C ALA A 155 25.40 5.53 -0.56
N ILE A 156 24.54 5.12 0.38
CA ILE A 156 23.15 4.67 0.16
C ILE A 156 22.15 5.77 0.53
N SER A 157 21.05 5.91 -0.21
CA SER A 157 19.93 6.85 0.06
C SER A 157 18.58 6.32 -0.41
#